data_AF-A0A7X1J5Q9-F1
#
_entry.id   AF-A0A7X1J5Q9-F1
#
_cell.length_a   1.000
_cell.length_b   1.000
_cell.length_c   1.000
_cell.angle_alpha   90.00
_cell.angle_beta   90.00
_cell.angle_gamma   90.00
#
_symmetry.space_group_name_H-M   'P 1'
#
loop_
_entity.id
_entity.type
_entity.pdbx_description
1 polymer ?
#
loop_
_entity_poly.entity_id
_entity_poly.type
_entity_poly.pdbx_seq_one_letter_code
_entity_poly.pdbx_strand_id
1 'polypeptide(L)'
;MAALLADMVPGARTIRVSQRDPGHIWPSPYTRAYGAQGQLIRLNRARCLTVARWVIRAHPELSWDGAYDLDLTTGVLRPAAEAYTDASGER
;
A
#
# COMPACT_ATOMS: atom_id res chain seq x y z
N MET A 1 3.53 12.96 -6.22
CA MET A 1 3.11 11.54 -6.13
C MET A 1 1.85 11.38 -5.28
N ALA A 2 1.88 11.70 -3.99
CA ALA A 2 0.77 11.45 -3.05
C ALA A 2 -0.60 12.00 -3.51
N ALA A 3 -0.66 13.25 -4.00
CA ALA A 3 -1.90 13.83 -4.53
C ALA A 3 -2.50 13.02 -5.69
N LEU A 4 -1.68 12.58 -6.66
CA LEU A 4 -2.14 11.74 -7.77
C LEU A 4 -2.67 10.38 -7.31
N LEU A 5 -2.08 9.82 -6.25
CA LEU A 5 -2.56 8.58 -5.65
C LEU A 5 -3.87 8.79 -4.89
N ALA A 6 -4.06 9.94 -4.24
CA ALA A 6 -5.33 10.32 -3.61
C ALA A 6 -6.45 10.48 -4.65
N ASP A 7 -6.15 11.03 -5.81
CA ASP A 7 -7.11 11.11 -6.94
C ASP A 7 -7.42 9.72 -7.51
N MET A 8 -6.41 8.84 -7.61
CA MET A 8 -6.58 7.47 -8.13
C MET A 8 -7.34 6.56 -7.16
N VAL A 9 -7.22 6.79 -5.85
CA VAL A 9 -7.90 6.06 -4.79
C VAL A 9 -8.67 7.03 -3.89
N PRO A 10 -9.83 7.52 -4.35
CA PRO A 10 -10.63 8.46 -3.58
C PRO A 10 -11.00 7.89 -2.21
N GLY A 11 -10.82 8.71 -1.16
CA GLY A 11 -11.11 8.34 0.22
C GLY A 11 -9.98 7.60 0.94
N ALA A 12 -8.90 7.22 0.25
CA ALA A 12 -7.72 6.69 0.91
C ALA A 12 -6.97 7.79 1.65
N ARG A 13 -6.54 7.48 2.87
CA ARG A 13 -5.61 8.27 3.66
C ARG A 13 -4.23 7.64 3.72
N THR A 14 -4.17 6.31 3.72
CA THR A 14 -2.92 5.56 3.80
C THR A 14 -2.87 4.50 2.70
N ILE A 15 -1.71 4.37 2.07
CA ILE A 15 -1.40 3.31 1.12
C ILE A 15 -0.29 2.45 1.72
N ARG A 16 -0.58 1.19 1.99
CA ARG A 16 0.42 0.20 2.41
C ARG A 16 0.96 -0.50 1.19
N VAL A 17 2.28 -0.51 1.02
CA VAL A 17 2.97 -1.15 -0.11
C VAL A 17 3.99 -2.15 0.41
N SER A 18 4.04 -3.32 -0.24
CA SER A 18 5.05 -4.35 0.00
C SER A 18 5.46 -4.99 -1.33
N GLN A 19 6.68 -5.53 -1.40
CA GLN A 19 7.13 -6.33 -2.55
C GLN A 19 6.84 -7.83 -2.35
N ARG A 20 6.45 -8.23 -1.13
CA ARG A 20 5.95 -9.57 -0.81
C ARG A 20 4.48 -9.47 -0.48
N ASP A 21 3.66 -10.23 -1.19
CA ASP A 21 2.29 -10.48 -0.77
C ASP A 21 2.35 -11.56 0.33
N PRO A 22 1.80 -11.33 1.54
CA PRO A 22 1.76 -12.36 2.58
C PRO A 22 1.06 -13.66 2.13
N GLY A 23 0.24 -13.63 1.06
CA GLY A 23 -0.42 -14.80 0.48
C GLY A 23 0.30 -15.48 -0.70
N HIS A 24 1.43 -14.94 -1.21
CA HIS A 24 2.11 -15.51 -2.39
C HIS A 24 3.63 -15.65 -2.22
N ILE A 25 4.16 -16.76 -2.75
CA ILE A 25 5.57 -17.18 -2.64
C ILE A 25 6.51 -16.33 -3.53
N TRP A 26 5.97 -15.66 -4.56
CA TRP A 26 6.77 -14.84 -5.48
C TRP A 26 6.68 -13.35 -5.10
N PRO A 27 7.79 -12.61 -5.14
CA PRO A 27 7.78 -11.17 -4.93
C PRO A 27 6.94 -10.49 -6.01
N SER A 28 5.71 -10.13 -5.65
CA SER A 28 4.81 -9.34 -6.46
C SER A 28 4.50 -8.06 -5.70
N PRO A 29 4.66 -6.88 -6.31
CA PRO A 29 4.19 -5.64 -5.73
C PRO A 29 2.74 -5.77 -5.29
N TYR A 30 2.48 -5.47 -4.03
CA TYR A 30 1.16 -5.56 -3.43
C TYR A 30 0.82 -4.23 -2.75
N THR A 31 -0.47 -3.92 -2.69
CA THR A 31 -0.94 -2.68 -2.09
C THR A 31 -2.30 -2.86 -1.44
N ARG A 32 -2.43 -2.32 -0.22
CA ARG A 32 -3.70 -2.09 0.47
C ARG A 32 -3.91 -0.60 0.65
N ALA A 33 -5.15 -0.14 0.47
CA ALA A 33 -5.54 1.23 0.73
C ALA A 33 -6.43 1.28 1.95
N TYR A 34 -6.18 2.25 2.82
CA TYR A 34 -6.95 2.48 4.03
C TYR A 34 -7.49 3.90 4.03
N GLY A 35 -8.74 4.06 4.45
CA GLY A 35 -9.32 5.39 4.67
C GLY A 35 -8.91 5.99 6.01
N ALA A 36 -9.49 7.14 6.36
CA ALA A 36 -9.07 7.90 7.54
C ALA A 36 -9.33 7.19 8.88
N GLN A 37 -10.32 6.30 8.93
CA GLN A 37 -10.65 5.50 10.11
C GLN A 37 -10.02 4.10 10.03
N GLY A 38 -9.13 3.88 9.05
CA GLY A 38 -8.40 2.64 8.90
C GLY A 38 -9.19 1.47 8.28
N GLN A 39 -10.38 1.73 7.76
CA GLN A 39 -11.14 0.79 6.94
C GLN A 39 -10.42 0.48 5.63
N LEU A 40 -10.44 -0.79 5.21
CA LEU A 40 -9.87 -1.21 3.94
C LEU A 40 -10.73 -0.70 2.78
N ILE A 41 -10.10 -0.03 1.81
CA ILE A 41 -10.72 0.39 0.56
C ILE A 41 -10.39 -0.66 -0.50
N ARG A 42 -11.43 -1.31 -1.04
CA ARG A 42 -11.25 -2.37 -2.03
C ARG A 42 -10.74 -1.79 -3.34
N LEU A 43 -9.56 -2.23 -3.75
CA LEU A 43 -8.95 -1.93 -5.03
C LEU A 43 -9.06 -3.15 -5.94
N ASN A 44 -9.23 -2.90 -7.24
CA ASN A 44 -9.02 -3.96 -8.22
C ASN A 44 -7.50 -4.22 -8.38
N ARG A 45 -7.16 -5.41 -8.88
CA ARG A 45 -5.77 -5.86 -9.01
C ARG A 45 -4.90 -4.90 -9.84
N ALA A 46 -5.45 -4.35 -10.93
CA ALA A 46 -4.72 -3.42 -11.80
C ALA A 46 -4.33 -2.13 -11.06
N ARG A 47 -5.26 -1.54 -10.29
CA ARG A 47 -4.99 -0.36 -9.46
C ARG A 47 -3.98 -0.67 -8.35
N CYS A 48 -4.11 -1.80 -7.65
CA CYS A 48 -3.11 -2.24 -6.67
C CYS A 48 -1.70 -2.26 -7.28
N LEU A 49 -1.53 -2.91 -8.43
CA LEU A 49 -0.22 -3.02 -9.08
C LEU A 49 0.31 -1.68 -9.57
N THR A 50 -0.55 -0.83 -10.13
CA THR A 50 -0.15 0.51 -10.60
C THR A 50 0.34 1.37 -9.43
N VAL A 51 -0.44 1.43 -8.34
CA VAL A 51 -0.09 2.17 -7.13
C VAL A 51 1.22 1.63 -6.53
N ALA A 52 1.32 0.31 -6.31
CA ALA A 52 2.51 -0.32 -5.77
C ALA A 52 3.77 0.06 -6.56
N ARG A 53 3.71 -0.07 -7.90
CA ARG A 53 4.84 0.22 -8.79
C ARG A 53 5.22 1.68 -8.83
N TRP A 54 4.26 2.59 -8.63
CA TRP A 54 4.55 4.02 -8.55
C TRP A 54 5.29 4.34 -7.26
N VAL A 55 4.82 3.85 -6.12
CA VAL A 55 5.47 4.06 -4.83
C VAL A 55 6.87 3.43 -4.82
N ILE A 56 7.01 2.17 -5.26
CA ILE A 56 8.31 1.49 -5.32
C ILE A 56 9.31 2.26 -6.20
N ARG A 57 8.89 2.76 -7.36
CA ARG A 57 9.77 3.52 -8.26
C ARG A 57 10.12 4.91 -7.75
N ALA A 58 9.30 5.51 -6.90
CA ALA A 58 9.59 6.81 -6.30
C ALA A 58 10.56 6.74 -5.11
N HIS A 59 10.78 5.55 -4.56
CA HIS A 59 11.67 5.31 -3.43
C HIS A 59 12.66 4.17 -3.73
N PRO A 60 13.57 4.36 -4.69
CA PRO A 60 14.57 3.36 -5.06
C PRO A 60 15.58 3.05 -3.93
N GLU A 61 15.67 3.92 -2.92
CA GLU A 61 16.57 3.79 -1.76
C GLU A 61 16.13 2.74 -0.73
N LEU A 62 14.91 2.22 -0.81
CA LEU A 62 14.35 1.26 0.15
C LEU A 62 14.48 -0.19 -0.33
N SER A 63 14.74 -1.13 0.58
CA SER A 63 14.89 -2.55 0.23
C SER A 63 13.57 -3.30 0.03
N TRP A 64 12.41 -2.68 0.30
CA TRP A 64 11.06 -3.24 0.13
C TRP A 64 10.80 -4.63 0.72
N ASP A 65 11.69 -5.11 1.60
CA ASP A 65 11.59 -6.38 2.31
C ASP A 65 10.44 -6.42 3.31
N GLY A 66 10.11 -5.24 3.87
CA GLY A 66 8.94 -5.01 4.73
C GLY A 66 7.85 -4.21 4.02
N ALA A 67 6.70 -4.12 4.66
CA ALA A 67 5.64 -3.21 4.24
C ALA A 67 5.94 -1.78 4.69
N TYR A 68 5.54 -0.81 3.87
CA TYR A 68 5.63 0.62 4.17
C TYR A 68 4.27 1.28 4.00
N ASP A 69 3.92 2.17 4.92
CA ASP A 69 2.72 2.99 4.90
C ASP A 69 3.06 4.39 4.38
N LEU A 70 2.46 4.76 3.25
CA LEU A 70 2.49 6.10 2.69
C LEU A 70 1.25 6.86 3.16
N ASP A 71 1.46 7.92 3.91
CA ASP A 71 0.40 8.87 4.26
C ASP A 71 0.14 9.80 3.06
N LEU A 72 -1.07 9.77 2.51
CA LEU A 72 -1.43 10.54 1.32
C LEU A 72 -1.65 12.03 1.60
N THR A 73 -1.82 12.43 2.87
CA THR A 73 -1.98 13.83 3.29
C THR A 73 -0.62 14.53 3.41
N THR A 74 0.36 13.84 3.97
CA THR A 74 1.70 14.38 4.25
C THR A 74 2.74 13.96 3.22
N GLY A 75 2.48 12.90 2.45
CA GLY A 75 3.43 12.28 1.53
C GLY A 75 4.56 11.51 2.23
N VAL A 76 4.48 11.34 3.55
CA VAL A 76 5.54 10.68 4.33
C VAL A 76 5.36 9.17 4.22
N LEU A 77 6.45 8.49 3.88
CA LEU A 77 6.56 7.04 3.87
C LEU A 77 7.22 6.56 5.17
N ARG A 78 6.64 5.55 5.82
CA ARG A 78 7.15 4.98 7.07
C ARG A 78 7.05 3.46 7.03
N PRO A 79 7.92 2.72 7.73
CA PRO A 79 7.70 1.30 7.94
C PRO A 79 6.29 1.05 8.49
N ALA A 80 5.59 0.09 7.93
CA ALA A 80 4.24 -0.24 8.34
C ALA A 80 4.26 -0.75 9.79
N ALA A 81 3.44 -0.16 10.65
CA ALA A 81 3.23 -0.70 11.99
C ALA A 81 2.47 -2.04 11.88
N GLU A 82 2.84 -3.00 12.73
CA GLU A 82 2.23 -4.34 12.86
C GLU A 82 0.71 -4.31 13.09
N ALA A 83 0.14 -3.15 13.47
CA ALA A 83 -1.26 -2.99 13.86
C ALA A 83 -2.32 -3.29 12.78
N TYR A 84 -1.92 -3.55 11.54
CA TYR A 84 -2.81 -3.96 10.43
C TYR A 84 -2.49 -5.38 9.94
N THR A 85 -2.21 -6.27 10.89
CA THR A 85 -2.10 -7.71 10.61
C THR A 85 -3.51 -8.27 10.50
N ASP A 86 -3.89 -8.57 9.26
CA ASP A 86 -4.78 -9.66 8.87
C ASP A 86 -6.26 -9.61 9.28
N ALA A 87 -7.05 -8.88 8.47
CA ALA A 87 -8.44 -9.24 8.20
C ALA A 87 -8.58 -9.79 6.76
N SER A 88 -7.68 -10.69 6.37
CA SER A 88 -7.78 -11.43 5.11
C SER A 88 -7.57 -12.92 5.36
N GLY A 89 -8.17 -13.43 6.43
CA GLY A 89 -8.50 -14.84 6.52
C GLY A 89 -9.91 -14.99 5.96
N GLU A 90 -10.04 -15.53 4.75
CA GLU A 90 -11.24 -16.27 4.36
C GLU A 90 -10.84 -17.33 3.33
N ARG A 91 -11.28 -18.55 3.63
CA ARG A 91 -10.96 -19.85 3.03
C ARG A 91 -11.34 -19.96 1.56
#